data_AF-A0A8C0CW82-F1
#
_entry.id   AF-A0A8C0CW82-F1
#
_cell.length_a   1.000
_cell.length_b   1.000
_cell.length_c   1.000
_cell.angle_alpha   90.00
_cell.angle_beta   90.00
_cell.angle_gamma   90.00
#
_symmetry.space_group_name_H-M   'P 1'
#
loop_
_entity.id
_entity.type
_entity.pdbx_description
1 polymer ?
#
loop_
_entity_poly.entity_id
_entity_poly.type
_entity_poly.pdbx_seq_one_letter_code
_entity_poly.pdbx_strand_id
1 'polypeptide(L)'
;MPASQPIDIPDAKKRGKKKKRCRATDSFSGRFEDVYQLQEDVLGEGAHARVQTCVNLITNQEYIIEKQPGHIRSRVFREVEMLYQCQGHRLHPEPHTQAAAL
;
A
#
# COMPACT_ATOMS: atom_id res chain seq x y z
N MET A 1 -4.18 61.16 37.02
CA MET A 1 -4.67 60.02 36.22
C MET A 1 -4.00 58.75 36.74
N PRO A 2 -4.68 57.91 37.54
CA PRO A 2 -4.09 56.65 38.00
C PRO A 2 -4.09 55.61 36.88
N ALA A 3 -2.92 55.04 36.61
CA ALA A 3 -2.70 54.00 35.61
C ALA A 3 -3.40 52.69 36.01
N SER A 4 -4.10 52.07 35.08
CA SER A 4 -4.79 50.79 35.26
C SER A 4 -3.79 49.66 35.47
N GLN A 5 -3.92 48.93 36.58
CA GLN A 5 -3.15 47.71 36.83
C GLN A 5 -3.62 46.58 35.89
N PRO A 6 -2.72 45.71 35.39
CA PRO A 6 -3.10 44.59 34.53
C PRO A 6 -3.93 43.56 35.29
N ILE A 7 -4.90 42.95 34.61
CA ILE A 7 -5.72 41.86 35.14
C ILE A 7 -4.89 40.57 35.15
N ASP A 8 -4.89 39.87 36.28
CA ASP A 8 -4.23 38.58 36.49
C ASP A 8 -5.01 37.47 35.73
N ILE A 9 -4.49 37.02 34.59
CA ILE A 9 -5.06 35.89 33.85
C ILE A 9 -4.51 34.62 34.48
N PRO A 10 -5.34 33.75 35.09
CA PRO A 10 -4.86 32.54 35.71
C PRO A 10 -4.17 31.63 34.68
N ASP A 11 -2.95 31.25 35.05
CA ASP A 11 -2.00 30.38 34.35
C ASP A 11 -2.71 29.18 33.69
N ALA A 12 -2.52 29.00 32.38
CA ALA A 12 -3.06 27.88 31.60
C ALA A 12 -2.37 26.55 31.95
N LYS A 13 -2.48 26.12 33.21
CA LYS A 13 -1.92 24.86 33.70
C LYS A 13 -2.93 23.74 33.59
N LYS A 14 -2.48 22.70 32.89
CA LYS A 14 -3.04 21.34 32.73
C LYS A 14 -4.03 21.15 31.58
N ARG A 15 -3.55 21.31 30.34
CA ARG A 15 -4.00 20.42 29.26
C ARG A 15 -3.61 19.00 29.64
N GLY A 16 -4.57 18.23 30.17
CA GLY A 16 -4.38 16.82 30.49
C GLY A 16 -3.74 16.07 29.32
N LYS A 17 -2.83 15.13 29.61
CA LYS A 17 -2.23 14.25 28.61
C LYS A 17 -3.35 13.65 27.76
N LYS A 18 -3.45 14.06 26.49
CA LYS A 18 -4.42 13.50 25.54
C LYS A 18 -4.15 12.00 25.50
N LYS A 19 -5.06 11.19 26.05
CA LYS A 19 -5.00 9.72 26.02
C LYS A 19 -4.73 9.35 24.56
N LYS A 20 -3.61 8.66 24.26
CA LYS A 20 -3.34 8.20 22.89
C LYS A 20 -4.57 7.41 22.46
N ARG A 21 -5.28 7.91 21.46
CA ARG A 21 -6.46 7.23 20.91
C ARG A 21 -5.94 5.93 20.32
N CYS A 22 -6.08 4.82 21.03
CA CYS A 22 -5.86 3.49 20.48
C CYS A 22 -6.85 3.36 19.32
N ARG A 23 -6.37 3.55 18.10
CA ARG A 23 -7.19 3.47 16.89
C ARG A 23 -7.27 2.00 16.48
N ALA A 24 -7.98 1.21 17.28
CA ALA A 24 -8.31 -0.17 16.96
C ALA A 24 -9.48 -0.22 15.97
N THR A 25 -9.28 0.29 14.75
CA THR A 25 -10.19 0.12 13.61
C THR A 25 -9.48 0.28 12.26
N ASP A 26 -8.16 0.21 12.19
CA ASP A 26 -7.46 0.52 10.93
C ASP A 26 -7.16 -0.77 10.16
N SER A 27 -8.20 -1.32 9.53
CA SER A 27 -8.11 -2.42 8.56
C SER A 27 -7.21 -2.10 7.35
N PHE A 28 -6.72 -0.86 7.24
CA PHE A 28 -5.83 -0.36 6.20
C PHE A 28 -4.35 -0.34 6.61
N SER A 29 -4.01 -0.62 7.88
CA SER A 29 -2.64 -0.57 8.40
C SER A 29 -1.93 -1.93 8.53
N GLY A 30 -2.55 -2.99 8.02
CA GLY A 30 -1.96 -4.34 8.02
C GLY A 30 -0.68 -4.41 7.19
N ARG A 31 0.25 -5.28 7.59
CA ARG A 31 1.43 -5.59 6.78
C ARG A 31 1.04 -6.52 5.64
N PHE A 32 1.88 -6.59 4.61
CA PHE A 32 1.66 -7.52 3.50
C PHE A 32 1.61 -8.97 4.00
N GLU A 33 2.53 -9.32 4.90
CA GLU A 33 2.67 -10.67 5.46
C GLU A 33 1.48 -11.11 6.33
N ASP A 34 0.64 -10.17 6.78
CA ASP A 34 -0.55 -10.48 7.58
C ASP A 34 -1.72 -11.00 6.71
N VAL A 35 -1.69 -10.71 5.40
CA VAL A 35 -2.79 -11.03 4.46
C VAL A 35 -2.32 -11.95 3.33
N TYR A 36 -1.05 -11.87 2.95
CA TYR A 36 -0.49 -12.62 1.84
C TYR A 36 0.79 -13.34 2.24
N GLN A 37 0.95 -14.56 1.74
CA GLN A 37 2.17 -15.34 1.86
C GLN A 37 2.90 -15.35 0.51
N LEU A 38 4.16 -14.90 0.51
CA LEU A 38 5.03 -14.97 -0.66
C LEU A 38 5.46 -16.42 -0.89
N GLN A 39 5.40 -16.88 -2.14
CA GLN A 39 5.96 -18.16 -2.53
C GLN A 39 7.41 -17.99 -3.01
N GLU A 40 8.15 -19.10 -3.05
CA GLU A 40 9.53 -19.11 -3.55
C GLU A 40 9.60 -19.08 -5.09
N ASP A 41 8.46 -19.24 -5.77
CA ASP A 41 8.37 -19.28 -7.23
C ASP A 41 8.55 -17.90 -7.87
N VAL A 42 9.54 -17.80 -8.75
CA VAL A 42 9.97 -16.56 -9.39
C VAL A 42 9.58 -16.58 -10.85
N LEU A 43 8.64 -15.72 -11.20
CA LEU A 43 8.17 -15.59 -12.59
C LEU A 43 9.09 -14.71 -13.42
N GLY A 44 9.84 -13.80 -12.78
CA GLY A 44 10.80 -12.95 -13.47
C GLY A 44 11.67 -12.13 -12.53
N GLU A 45 12.89 -11.83 -12.96
CA GLU A 45 13.83 -10.99 -12.25
C GLU A 45 14.42 -9.94 -13.20
N GLY A 46 14.40 -8.68 -12.77
CA GLY A 46 14.99 -7.56 -13.48
C GLY A 46 16.05 -6.87 -12.64
N ALA A 47 16.72 -5.86 -13.22
CA ALA A 47 17.77 -5.09 -12.55
C ALA A 47 17.33 -4.44 -11.22
N HIS A 48 16.03 -4.26 -11.05
CA HIS A 48 15.45 -3.36 -10.06
C HIS A 48 14.19 -3.90 -9.40
N ALA A 49 13.68 -5.06 -9.83
CA ALA A 49 12.44 -5.64 -9.36
C ALA A 49 12.48 -7.16 -9.51
N ARG A 50 11.75 -7.87 -8.66
CA ARG A 50 11.53 -9.32 -8.79
C ARG A 50 10.03 -9.60 -8.73
N VAL A 51 9.55 -10.38 -9.68
CA VAL A 51 8.15 -10.80 -9.80
C VAL A 51 8.01 -12.21 -9.24
N GLN A 52 7.11 -12.38 -8.28
CA GLN A 52 6.88 -13.64 -7.57
C GLN A 52 5.39 -13.90 -7.40
N THR A 53 5.04 -15.16 -7.21
CA THR A 53 3.68 -15.55 -6.83
C THR A 53 3.47 -15.37 -5.33
N CYS A 54 2.23 -15.04 -4.94
CA CYS A 54 1.80 -15.02 -3.56
C CYS A 54 0.38 -15.56 -3.44
N VAL A 55 0.02 -16.00 -2.24
CA VAL A 55 -1.33 -16.49 -1.94
C VAL A 55 -1.97 -15.65 -0.86
N ASN A 56 -3.24 -15.29 -1.06
CA ASN A 56 -4.02 -14.63 -0.03
C ASN A 56 -4.40 -15.65 1.06
N LEU A 57 -4.07 -15.36 2.31
CA LEU A 57 -4.29 -16.26 3.44
C LEU A 57 -5.77 -16.49 3.76
N ILE A 58 -6.66 -15.58 3.34
CA ILE A 58 -8.10 -15.64 3.59
C ILE A 58 -8.82 -16.35 2.45
N THR A 59 -8.57 -15.93 1.21
CA THR A 59 -9.30 -16.43 0.03
C THR A 59 -8.61 -17.61 -0.65
N ASN A 60 -7.36 -17.92 -0.29
CA ASN A 60 -6.49 -18.90 -0.97
C ASN A 60 -6.36 -18.63 -2.49
N GLN A 61 -6.58 -17.39 -2.92
CA GLN A 61 -6.36 -16.99 -4.32
C GLN A 61 -4.90 -16.66 -4.53
N GLU A 62 -4.37 -17.13 -5.66
CA GLU A 62 -3.00 -16.84 -6.09
C GLU A 62 -2.95 -15.51 -6.87
N TYR A 63 -1.92 -14.73 -6.60
CA TYR A 63 -1.66 -13.45 -7.24
C TYR A 63 -0.19 -13.34 -7.64
N ILE A 64 0.08 -12.48 -8.61
CA ILE A 64 1.43 -12.12 -9.04
C ILE A 64 1.77 -10.76 -8.45
N ILE A 65 2.89 -10.65 -7.75
CA ILE A 65 3.36 -9.39 -7.16
C ILE A 65 4.75 -9.01 -7.65
N GLU A 66 4.98 -7.72 -7.80
CA GLU A 66 6.28 -7.14 -8.12
C GLU A 66 6.90 -6.53 -6.86
N LYS A 67 8.08 -7.03 -6.48
CA LYS A 67 8.85 -6.56 -5.32
C LYS A 67 9.96 -5.62 -5.77
N GLN A 68 9.85 -4.35 -5.39
CA GLN A 68 10.79 -3.27 -5.74
C GLN A 68 11.83 -3.01 -4.63
N PRO A 69 13.08 -3.50 -4.74
CA PRO A 69 14.17 -3.03 -3.89
C PRO A 69 14.63 -1.60 -4.27
N GLY A 70 14.82 -0.74 -3.26
CA GLY A 70 15.69 0.44 -3.38
C GLY A 70 15.23 1.61 -4.26
N HIS A 71 13.96 1.66 -4.67
CA HIS A 71 13.46 2.74 -5.54
C HIS A 71 13.02 4.00 -4.78
N ILE A 72 13.15 5.16 -5.44
CA ILE A 72 12.62 6.43 -4.92
C ILE A 72 11.10 6.33 -4.87
N ARG A 73 10.51 6.67 -3.72
CA ARG A 73 9.06 6.61 -3.48
C ARG A 73 8.24 7.24 -4.60
N SER A 74 8.66 8.40 -5.11
CA SER A 74 7.95 9.13 -6.17
C SER A 74 7.87 8.36 -7.49
N ARG A 75 8.83 7.47 -7.79
CA ARG A 75 8.77 6.60 -8.97
C ARG A 75 7.70 5.53 -8.78
N VAL A 76 7.71 4.83 -7.64
CA VAL A 76 6.71 3.79 -7.31
C VAL A 76 5.28 4.36 -7.35
N PHE A 77 5.06 5.55 -6.77
CA PHE A 77 3.73 6.17 -6.81
C PHE A 77 3.24 6.48 -8.22
N ARG A 78 4.12 6.94 -9.13
CA ARG A 78 3.76 7.19 -10.53
C ARG A 78 3.41 5.90 -11.27
N GLU A 79 4.16 4.84 -11.03
CA GLU A 79 3.89 3.52 -11.61
C GLU A 79 2.53 2.99 -11.15
N VAL A 80 2.23 3.07 -9.85
CA VAL A 80 0.93 2.68 -9.29
C VAL A 80 -0.21 3.53 -9.89
N GLU A 81 -0.05 4.84 -9.97
CA GLU A 81 -1.05 5.74 -10.54
C GLU A 81 -1.31 5.43 -12.01
N MET A 82 -0.25 5.22 -12.80
CA MET A 82 -0.36 4.84 -14.21
C MET A 82 -1.09 3.50 -14.38
N LEU A 83 -0.68 2.47 -13.64
CA LEU A 83 -1.30 1.14 -13.69
C LEU A 83 -2.79 1.20 -13.35
N TYR A 84 -3.16 2.00 -12.35
CA TYR A 84 -4.56 2.19 -11.97
C TYR A 84 -5.38 2.87 -13.08
N GLN A 85 -4.84 3.91 -13.72
CA GLN A 85 -5.52 4.62 -14.82
C GLN A 85 -5.71 3.76 -16.07
N CYS A 86 -4.83 2.77 -16.30
CA CYS A 86 -4.92 1.86 -17.44
C CYS A 86 -5.87 0.65 -17.22
N GLN A 87 -6.54 0.54 -16.06
CA GLN A 87 -7.46 -0.56 -15.80
C GLN A 87 -8.74 -0.47 -16.65
N GLY A 88 -9.44 -1.60 -16.80
CA GLY A 88 -10.72 -1.67 -17.51
C GLY A 88 -10.62 -2.00 -19.00
N HIS A 89 -9.41 -2.07 -19.56
CA HIS A 89 -9.18 -2.57 -20.91
C HIS A 89 -9.05 -4.10 -20.92
N ARG A 90 -10.05 -4.79 -21.48
CA ARG A 90 -9.97 -6.23 -21.75
C ARG A 90 -9.15 -6.43 -23.02
N LEU A 91 -7.84 -6.65 -22.86
CA LEU A 91 -7.04 -7.25 -23.93
C LEU A 91 -7.49 -8.71 -24.04
N HIS A 92 -8.39 -9.01 -24.96
CA HIS A 92 -8.74 -10.39 -25.27
C HIS A 92 -7.50 -11.02 -25.92
N PRO A 93 -6.85 -12.03 -25.30
CA PRO A 93 -5.89 -12.82 -26.05
C PRO A 93 -6.71 -13.57 -27.11
N GLU A 94 -6.49 -13.23 -28.38
CA GLU A 94 -6.97 -14.07 -29.48
C GLU A 94 -6.45 -15.49 -29.21
N PRO A 95 -7.33 -16.51 -29.15
CA PRO A 95 -6.87 -17.87 -29.00
C PRO A 95 -6.04 -18.23 -30.22
N HIS A 96 -4.74 -18.47 -30.01
CA HIS A 96 -3.87 -19.06 -31.01
C HIS A 96 -4.58 -20.26 -31.64
N THR A 97 -4.88 -20.13 -32.94
CA THR A 97 -5.44 -21.17 -33.78
C THR A 97 -4.68 -22.46 -33.53
N GLN A 98 -5.39 -23.51 -33.09
CA GLN A 98 -4.82 -24.84 -32.97
C GLN A 98 -4.17 -25.22 -34.30
N ALA A 99 -2.86 -25.51 -34.27
CA ALA A 99 -2.20 -26.20 -35.34
C ALA A 99 -2.92 -27.55 -35.54
N ALA A 100 -3.74 -27.63 -36.58
CA ALA A 100 -4.22 -28.89 -37.10
C ALA A 100 -3.00 -29.59 -37.72
N ALA A 101 -2.44 -30.55 -37.00
CA ALA A 101 -1.64 -31.60 -37.60
C ALA A 101 -2.59 -32.48 -38.42
N LEU A 102 -2.43 -32.44 -39.75
CA LEU A 102 -2.84 -33.49 -40.67
C LEU A 102 -1.57 -34.09 -41.27
#